data_AF-A0A0S7ZVA5-F1
#
_entry.id   AF-A0A0S7ZVA5-F1
#
_cell.length_a   1.000
_cell.length_b   1.000
_cell.length_c   1.000
_cell.angle_alpha   90.00
_cell.angle_beta   90.00
_cell.angle_gamma   90.00
#
_symmetry.space_group_name_H-M   'P 1'
#
loop_
_entity.id
_entity.type
_entity.pdbx_description
1 polymer ?
#
loop_
_entity_poly.entity_id
_entity_poly.type
_entity_poly.pdbx_seq_one_letter_code
_entity_poly.pdbx_strand_id
1 'polypeptide(L)' 'MTQTVKIRVARREDLDAINAVIEAAVMNWRLPERIKRLALPSYRYTHIDYEHLEILVSEMIDIGIVGVAGCEMAEPN' A
#
# COMPACT_ATOMS: atom_id res chain seq x y z
N MET A 1 -20.95 13.34 0.56
CA MET A 1 -20.05 13.89 -0.46
C MET A 1 -19.45 12.72 -1.22
N THR A 2 -19.57 12.70 -2.53
CA THR A 2 -19.01 11.64 -3.37
C THR A 2 -17.62 12.08 -3.81
N GLN A 3 -16.56 11.38 -3.38
CA GLN A 3 -15.21 11.62 -3.86
C GLN A 3 -14.89 10.73 -5.05
N THR A 4 -14.22 11.27 -6.05
CA THR A 4 -13.71 10.51 -7.19
C THR A 4 -12.41 9.82 -6.79
N VAL A 5 -12.35 8.50 -6.99
CA VAL A 5 -11.15 7.69 -6.76
C VAL A 5 -10.59 7.27 -8.11
N LYS A 6 -9.30 7.54 -8.35
CA LYS A 6 -8.58 7.07 -9.52
C LYS A 6 -7.67 5.91 -9.13
N ILE A 7 -7.75 4.81 -9.85
CA ILE A 7 -6.80 3.70 -9.71
C ILE A 7 -5.72 3.84 -10.79
N ARG A 8 -4.45 3.68 -10.41
CA ARG A 8 -3.30 3.73 -11.33
C ARG A 8 -2.16 2.85 -10.85
N VAL A 9 -1.26 2.49 -11.76
CA VAL A 9 0.03 1.90 -11.40
C VAL A 9 0.84 2.89 -10.57
N ALA A 10 1.45 2.40 -9.50
CA ALA A 10 2.31 3.17 -8.62
C ALA A 10 3.64 3.48 -9.30
N ARG A 11 4.17 4.65 -9.01
CA ARG A 11 5.51 5.09 -9.38
C ARG A 11 6.44 4.90 -8.19
N ARG A 12 7.75 4.87 -8.45
CA ARG A 12 8.76 4.74 -7.38
C ARG A 12 8.70 5.89 -6.35
N GLU A 13 8.26 7.07 -6.77
CA GLU A 13 8.05 8.25 -5.92
C GLU A 13 6.86 8.11 -4.95
N ASP A 14 5.93 7.18 -5.22
CA ASP A 14 4.76 6.96 -4.36
C ASP A 14 5.09 6.11 -3.11
N LEU A 15 6.31 5.56 -3.01
CA LEU A 15 6.66 4.56 -1.99
C LEU A 15 6.40 5.04 -0.55
N ASP A 16 6.76 6.28 -0.23
CA ASP A 16 6.55 6.82 1.11
C ASP A 16 5.06 6.96 1.43
N ALA A 17 4.25 7.42 0.47
CA ALA A 17 2.80 7.53 0.63
C ALA A 17 2.13 6.16 0.75
N ILE A 18 2.57 5.17 -0.03
CA ILE A 18 2.12 3.79 0.07
C ILE A 18 2.41 3.22 1.46
N ASN A 19 3.64 3.38 1.94
CA ASN A 19 4.03 2.87 3.26
C ASN A 19 3.30 3.60 4.40
N ALA A 20 2.92 4.87 4.22
CA ALA A 20 2.07 5.59 5.16
C ALA A 20 0.64 5.00 5.23
N VAL A 21 0.05 4.61 4.08
CA VAL A 21 -1.24 3.91 4.05
C VAL A 21 -1.16 2.56 4.75
N ILE A 22 -0.09 1.79 4.49
CA ILE A 22 0.13 0.49 5.14
C ILE A 22 0.27 0.65 6.65
N GLU A 23 1.07 1.63 7.10
CA GLU A 23 1.22 1.92 8.51
C GLU A 23 -0.10 2.31 9.17
N ALA A 24 -0.87 3.21 8.56
CA ALA A 24 -2.19 3.58 9.06
C ALA A 24 -3.14 2.37 9.15
N ALA A 25 -3.13 1.49 8.15
CA ALA A 25 -3.94 0.27 8.14
C ALA A 25 -3.55 -0.72 9.25
N VAL A 26 -2.26 -1.01 9.39
CA VAL A 26 -1.72 -1.92 10.42
C VAL A 26 -1.99 -1.37 11.82
N MET A 27 -1.81 -0.06 12.02
CA MET A 27 -2.00 0.56 13.32
C MET A 27 -3.47 0.57 13.78
N ASN A 28 -4.42 0.41 12.86
CA ASN A 28 -5.85 0.31 13.15
C ASN A 28 -6.34 -1.12 13.43
N TRP A 29 -5.47 -2.13 13.37
CA TRP A 29 -5.82 -3.49 13.74
C TRP A 29 -6.19 -3.59 15.23
N ARG A 30 -7.19 -4.43 15.55
CA ARG A 30 -7.58 -4.76 16.93
C ARG A 30 -6.60 -5.78 17.55
N LEU A 31 -5.33 -5.41 17.64
CA LEU A 31 -4.23 -6.21 18.18
C LEU A 31 -3.36 -5.40 19.15
N PRO A 32 -2.63 -6.05 20.07
CA PRO A 32 -1.71 -5.34 20.96
C PRO A 32 -0.64 -4.54 20.18
N GLU A 33 -0.25 -3.38 20.69
CA GLU A 33 0.76 -2.48 20.05
C GLU A 33 2.07 -3.19 19.71
N ARG A 34 2.50 -4.13 20.56
CA ARG A 34 3.71 -4.90 20.33
C ARG A 34 3.60 -5.78 19.07
N ILE A 35 2.44 -6.37 18.82
CA ILE A 35 2.21 -7.22 17.63
C ILE A 35 2.20 -6.35 16.37
N LYS A 36 1.49 -5.22 16.39
CA LYS A 36 1.45 -4.27 15.26
C LYS A 36 2.85 -3.78 14.89
N ARG A 37 3.66 -3.42 15.89
CA ARG A 37 5.05 -2.98 15.70
C ARG A 37 5.96 -4.06 15.13
N LEU A 38 5.76 -5.32 15.52
CA LEU A 38 6.51 -6.44 14.98
C LEU A 38 6.08 -6.81 13.56
N ALA A 39 4.80 -6.63 13.22
CA ALA A 39 4.26 -6.91 11.90
C ALA A 39 4.61 -5.84 10.86
N LEU A 40 4.56 -4.55 11.25
CA LEU A 40 4.68 -3.42 10.32
C LEU A 40 5.90 -3.51 9.36
N PRO A 41 7.12 -3.87 9.80
CA PRO A 41 8.26 -3.97 8.89
C PRO A 41 8.05 -4.97 7.75
N SER A 42 7.33 -6.06 7.99
CA SER A 42 7.06 -7.10 6.97
C SER A 42 6.02 -6.68 5.94
N TYR A 43 5.21 -5.66 6.23
CA TYR A 43 4.20 -5.15 5.29
C TYR A 43 4.69 -3.95 4.49
N ARG A 44 5.76 -3.26 4.92
CA ARG A 44 6.29 -2.12 4.18
C ARG A 44 6.96 -2.60 2.90
N TYR A 45 6.63 -1.92 1.81
CA TYR A 45 7.33 -2.10 0.55
C TYR A 45 8.66 -1.33 0.55
N THR A 46 9.54 -1.80 -0.30
CA THR A 46 10.83 -1.23 -0.65
C THR A 46 10.89 -0.98 -2.16
N HIS A 47 11.95 -0.34 -2.64
CA HIS A 47 12.14 -0.17 -4.08
C HIS A 47 12.39 -1.47 -4.84
N ILE A 48 12.79 -2.55 -4.15
CA ILE A 48 13.03 -3.88 -4.74
C ILE A 48 11.69 -4.54 -5.09
N ASP A 49 10.64 -4.30 -4.32
CA ASP A 49 9.33 -4.92 -4.54
C ASP A 49 8.71 -4.53 -5.89
N TYR A 50 9.02 -3.34 -6.41
CA TYR A 50 8.61 -2.91 -7.76
C TYR A 50 9.25 -3.75 -8.89
N GLU A 51 10.28 -4.53 -8.61
CA GLU A 51 10.90 -5.44 -9.59
C GLU A 51 10.15 -6.76 -9.72
N HIS A 52 9.33 -7.10 -8.71
CA HIS A 52 8.63 -8.39 -8.62
C HIS A 52 7.10 -8.23 -8.60
N LEU A 53 6.60 -7.08 -8.17
CA LEU A 53 5.18 -6.80 -8.01
C LEU A 53 4.73 -5.65 -8.91
N GLU A 54 3.56 -5.81 -9.52
CA GLU A 54 2.82 -4.67 -10.05
C GLU A 54 2.01 -4.04 -8.89
N ILE A 55 2.42 -2.84 -8.49
CA ILE A 55 1.75 -2.12 -7.41
C ILE A 55 0.71 -1.16 -8.01
N LEU A 56 -0.54 -1.31 -7.60
CA LEU A 56 -1.64 -0.40 -7.92
C LEU A 56 -1.98 0.46 -6.71
N VAL A 57 -2.29 1.73 -6.94
CA VAL A 57 -2.74 2.68 -5.91
C VAL A 57 -4.08 3.29 -6.26
N SER A 58 -4.90 3.54 -5.24
CA SER A 58 -6.08 4.39 -5.34
C SER A 58 -5.76 5.78 -4.80
N GLU A 59 -6.03 6.79 -5.61
CA GLU A 59 -5.72 8.19 -5.35
C GLU A 59 -7.01 9.03 -5.37
N MET A 60 -7.17 9.86 -4.34
CA MET A 60 -8.22 10.87 -4.22
C MET A 60 -7.59 12.25 -4.39
N ILE A 61 -8.18 13.11 -5.24
CA ILE A 61 -7.58 14.40 -5.65
C ILE A 61 -7.15 15.28 -4.46
N ASP A 62 -7.96 15.33 -3.40
CA ASP A 62 -7.72 16.23 -2.26
C ASP A 62 -6.95 15.57 -1.10
N ILE A 63 -6.70 14.26 -1.16
CA ILE A 63 -6.14 13.47 -0.04
C ILE A 63 -4.83 12.79 -0.43
N GLY A 64 -4.64 12.47 -1.71
CA GLY A 64 -3.53 11.67 -2.20
C GLY A 64 -3.85 10.19 -2.21
N ILE A 65 -2.83 9.34 -2.02
CA ILE A 65 -2.98 7.88 -2.04
C ILE A 65 -3.66 7.41 -0.77
N VAL A 66 -4.74 6.65 -0.93
CA VAL A 66 -5.58 6.15 0.18
C VAL A 66 -5.68 4.63 0.21
N GLY A 67 -5.13 3.94 -0.78
CA GLY A 67 -5.13 2.49 -0.87
C GLY A 67 -4.03 1.98 -1.78
N VAL A 68 -3.60 0.74 -1.52
CA VAL A 68 -2.57 0.04 -2.27
C VAL A 68 -2.95 -1.43 -2.45
N ALA A 69 -2.59 -1.99 -3.59
CA ALA A 69 -2.63 -3.42 -3.87
C ALA A 69 -1.32 -3.83 -4.55
N GLY A 70 -0.65 -4.86 -4.04
CA GLY A 70 0.47 -5.52 -4.71
C GLY A 70 -0.04 -6.75 -5.45
N CYS A 71 0.23 -6.82 -6.75
CA CYS A 71 -0.20 -7.92 -7.61
C CYS A 71 1.02 -8.66 -8.16
N GLU A 72 0.97 -9.99 -8.12
CA GLU A 72 1.91 -10.85 -8.84
C GLU A 72 1.17 -11.56 -9.98
N MET A 73 1.88 -11.83 -11.07
CA MET A 73 1.33 -12.62 -12.15
C MET A 73 1.19 -14.06 -11.68
N ALA A 74 -0.03 -14.61 -11.75
CA ALA A 74 -0.22 -16.04 -11.52
C ALA A 74 0.49 -16.83 -12.62
N GLU A 75 1.17 -17.92 -12.24
CA GLU A 75 1.68 -18.87 -13.23
C GLU A 75 0.50 -19.45 -14.04
N PRO A 76 0.61 -19.57 -15.37
CA PRO A 76 -0.43 -20.19 -16.17
C PRO A 76 -0.58 -21.67 -15.77
N ASN A 77 -1.81 -22.08 -15.48
CA ASN A 77 -2.20 -23.47 -15.17
C ASN A 77 -1.95 -24.42 -16.34
#